data_AF-A0A453R3I2-F1
#
_entry.id   AF-A0A453R3I2-F1
#
_cell.length_a   1.000
_cell.length_b   1.000
_cell.length_c   1.000
_cell.angle_alpha   90.00
_cell.angle_beta   90.00
_cell.angle_gamma   90.00
#
_symmetry.space_group_name_H-M   'P 1'
#
loop_
_entity.id
_entity.type
_entity.pdbx_description
1 polymer ?
#
loop_
_entity_poly.entity_id
_entity_poly.type
_entity_poly.pdbx_seq_one_letter_code
_entity_poly.pdbx_strand_id
1 'polypeptide(L)' 'MPPAAEIDEFFAAAEKAQAERFAAKYNFDVARGVPLNAGRFEWTPVATV' A
#
# COMPACT_ATOMS: atom_id res chain seq x y z
N MET A 1 -0.44 6.69 -28.63
CA MET A 1 -0.65 6.12 -27.29
C MET A 1 0.63 5.41 -26.90
N PRO A 2 1.14 5.60 -25.67
CA PRO A 2 2.31 4.84 -25.23
C PRO A 2 2.02 3.33 -25.22
N PRO A 3 3.04 2.47 -25.33
CA PRO A 3 2.89 1.03 -25.16
C PRO A 3 2.24 0.71 -23.81
N ALA A 4 1.36 -0.30 -23.79
CA ALA A 4 0.69 -0.73 -22.55
C ALA A 4 1.70 -1.01 -21.43
N ALA A 5 2.81 -1.67 -21.75
CA ALA A 5 3.87 -1.97 -20.79
C ALA A 5 4.50 -0.72 -20.15
N GLU A 6 4.68 0.37 -20.90
CA GLU A 6 5.21 1.62 -20.36
C GLU A 6 4.21 2.31 -19.42
N ILE A 7 2.93 2.25 -19.77
CA ILE A 7 1.85 2.78 -18.94
C ILE A 7 1.77 2.00 -17.62
N ASP A 8 1.79 0.67 -17.70
CA ASP A 8 1.71 -0.22 -16.54
C ASP A 8 2.92 -0.02 -15.60
N GLU A 9 4.13 0.10 -16.15
CA GLU A 9 5.34 0.34 -15.36
C GLU A 9 5.29 1.68 -14.62
N PHE A 10 4.80 2.74 -15.29
CA PHE A 10 4.65 4.06 -14.69
C PHE A 10 3.72 4.03 -13.48
N PHE A 11 2.55 3.39 -13.61
CA PHE A 11 1.60 3.29 -12.51
C PHE A 11 2.11 2.36 -11.40
N ALA A 12 2.71 1.21 -11.73
CA ALA A 12 3.27 0.30 -10.74
C ALA A 12 4.35 0.96 -9.86
N ALA A 13 5.21 1.80 -10.46
CA ALA A 13 6.20 2.57 -9.70
C ALA A 13 5.54 3.58 -8.75
N ALA A 14 4.51 4.29 -9.21
CA ALA A 14 3.79 5.27 -8.39
C ALA A 14 3.01 4.61 -7.24
N GLU A 15 2.34 3.49 -7.51
CA GLU A 15 1.59 2.69 -6.53
C GLU A 15 2.52 2.14 -5.45
N LYS A 16 3.66 1.59 -5.84
CA LYS A 16 4.68 1.11 -4.90
C LYS A 16 5.16 2.22 -3.99
N ALA A 17 5.52 3.38 -4.55
CA ALA A 17 5.98 4.52 -3.78
C ALA A 17 4.92 5.04 -2.78
N GLN A 18 3.64 5.02 -3.17
CA GLN A 18 2.54 5.36 -2.26
C GLN A 18 2.35 4.32 -1.14
N ALA A 19 2.39 3.03 -1.48
CA ALA A 19 2.27 1.96 -0.51
C ALA A 19 3.41 2.00 0.53
N GLU A 20 4.65 2.24 0.10
CA GLU A 20 5.81 2.39 0.99
C GLU A 20 5.66 3.60 1.93
N ARG A 21 5.21 4.74 1.42
CA ARG A 21 4.95 5.94 2.25
C ARG A 21 3.85 5.68 3.28
N PHE A 22 2.80 4.96 2.90
CA PHE A 22 1.72 4.59 3.81
C PHE A 22 2.22 3.64 4.91
N ALA A 23 2.93 2.59 4.53
CA ALA A 23 3.52 1.61 5.45
C ALA A 23 4.46 2.28 6.45
N ALA A 24 5.32 3.21 6.01
CA ALA A 24 6.22 3.94 6.89
C ALA A 24 5.47 4.84 7.89
N LYS A 25 4.38 5.48 7.46
CA LYS A 25 3.63 6.41 8.33
C LYS A 25 2.75 5.67 9.35
N TYR A 26 2.14 4.57 8.91
CA TYR A 26 1.03 3.92 9.62
C TYR A 26 1.25 2.46 9.99
N ASN A 27 2.43 1.90 9.73
CA ASN A 27 2.78 0.51 10.00
C ASN A 27 1.73 -0.49 9.49
N PHE A 28 1.29 -0.28 8.26
CA PHE A 28 0.27 -1.09 7.61
C PHE A 28 0.59 -1.27 6.13
N ASP A 29 0.54 -2.51 5.66
CA ASP A 29 0.70 -2.84 4.26
C ASP A 29 -0.66 -2.74 3.56
N VAL A 30 -0.88 -1.62 2.88
CA VAL A 30 -2.14 -1.35 2.17
C VAL A 30 -2.34 -2.25 0.95
N ALA A 31 -1.26 -2.75 0.34
CA ALA A 31 -1.35 -3.65 -0.81
C ALA A 31 -1.79 -5.06 -0.40
N ARG A 32 -1.35 -5.51 0.79
CA ARG A 32 -1.71 -6.83 1.35
C ARG A 32 -2.90 -6.78 2.32
N GLY A 33 -3.30 -5.60 2.77
CA GLY A 33 -4.41 -5.40 3.70
C GLY A 33 -4.10 -5.88 5.12
N VAL A 34 -2.83 -5.80 5.56
CA VAL A 34 -2.40 -6.32 6.88
C VAL A 34 -1.58 -5.30 7.67
N PRO A 35 -1.73 -5.26 9.00
CA PRO A 35 -0.83 -4.49 9.85
C PRO A 35 0.58 -5.07 9.84
N LEU A 36 1.56 -4.18 9.99
CA LEU A 36 2.96 -4.56 10.17
C LEU A 36 3.28 -4.69 11.66
N ASN A 37 4.09 -5.68 12.00
CA ASN A 37 4.39 -6.07 13.39
C ASN A 37 5.09 -4.97 14.22
N ALA A 38 5.72 -3.99 13.57
CA ALA A 38 6.44 -2.90 14.24
C ALA A 38 5.83 -1.55 13.85
N GLY A 39 5.53 -0.69 14.83
CA GLY A 39 5.02 0.64 14.55
C GLY A 39 4.31 1.30 15.72
N ARG A 40 3.55 2.37 15.40
CA ARG A 40 2.88 3.24 16.39
C ARG A 40 1.40 2.91 16.57
N PHE A 41 0.78 2.27 15.58
CA PHE A 41 -0.65 2.04 15.55
C PHE A 41 -0.97 0.56 15.71
N GLU A 42 -2.02 0.27 16.47
CA GLU A 42 -2.63 -1.05 16.54
C GLU A 42 -3.89 -1.04 15.68
N TRP A 43 -3.93 -1.90 14.66
CA TRP A 43 -5.05 -1.97 13.72
C TRP A 43 -6.01 -3.08 14.12
N THR A 44 -7.30 -2.76 14.21
CA THR A 44 -8.37 -3.73 14.46
C THR A 44 -9.28 -3.80 13.22
N PRO A 45 -9.60 -4.99 12.70
CA PRO A 45 -10.55 -5.13 11.61
C PRO A 45 -11.94 -4.64 12.05
N VAL A 46 -12.61 -3.88 11.19
CA VAL A 46 -14.01 -3.52 11.43
C VAL A 46 -14.85 -4.75 11.13
N ALA A 47 -15.56 -5.27 12.14
CA ALA A 47 -16.54 -6.33 11.90
C ALA A 47 -17.66 -5.78 11.01
N THR A 48 -17.84 -6.36 9.83
CA THR A 48 -19.07 -6.15 9.06
C THR A 48 -20.17 -6.94 9.76
N VAL A 49 -21.15 -6.23 10.30
CA VAL A 49 -22.39 -6.80 10.88
C VAL A 49 -23.23 -7.44 9.81
#